data_AF-A0A517YFJ3-F1
#
_entry.id   AF-A0A517YFJ3-F1
#
_cell.length_a   1.000
_cell.length_b   1.000
_cell.length_c   1.000
_cell.angle_alpha   90.00
_cell.angle_beta   90.00
_cell.angle_gamma   90.00
#
_symmetry.space_group_name_H-M   'P 1'
#
loop_
_entity.id
_entity.type
_entity.pdbx_description
1 polymer ?
#
loop_
_entity_poly.entity_id
_entity_poly.type
_entity_poly.pdbx_seq_one_letter_code
_entity_poly.pdbx_strand_id
1 'polypeptide(L)'
;MTTRSPEHTSEQHPAGSSLVQKNEATTAADDSSTKYESPATPKKTSKPKRTLTAANFLKTTANCAISFPILIRSVFSPKTSKALREKVMLGVTAINDCRFCAWGHSHWAASQGVSLEEVNQILSNQDNSLAASDPAEAAAILFGQHYAEQLDEIDPESVKNLHNYFSSAQVREIVGYVYFITFTNLSGNTVDALLDRVRGRGRPITFFEGVAGAALAPILFALVALVKLGKVLGTDKRRAARHRVSEDVPPHRDSPSKVLNAADLEDQSEKRVS
;
A
#
# COMPACT_ATOMS: atom_id res chain seq x y z
N MET A 1 -38.40 -38.45 -29.51
CA MET A 1 -38.48 -39.80 -30.12
C MET A 1 -37.07 -40.37 -30.09
N THR A 2 -36.73 -41.14 -29.04
CA THR A 2 -36.57 -42.63 -29.05
C THR A 2 -35.39 -43.05 -29.96
N THR A 3 -34.34 -43.76 -29.55
CA THR A 3 -34.15 -44.84 -28.53
C THR A 3 -32.64 -45.19 -28.52
N ARG A 4 -31.99 -45.37 -27.36
CA ARG A 4 -31.63 -46.65 -26.70
C ARG A 4 -30.31 -47.30 -27.19
N SER A 5 -29.29 -47.32 -26.31
CA SER A 5 -28.13 -48.25 -26.21
C SER A 5 -28.61 -49.72 -26.06
N PRO A 6 -27.78 -50.81 -25.91
CA PRO A 6 -26.39 -50.89 -25.42
C PRO A 6 -25.51 -52.03 -26.01
N GLU A 7 -24.27 -52.17 -25.53
CA GLU A 7 -23.67 -53.50 -25.27
C GLU A 7 -22.52 -53.45 -24.27
N HIS A 8 -22.35 -54.57 -23.57
CA HIS A 8 -21.81 -54.78 -22.23
C HIS A 8 -20.95 -56.05 -22.26
N THR A 9 -19.80 -56.08 -21.57
CA THR A 9 -19.08 -57.28 -21.06
C THR A 9 -18.17 -56.74 -19.94
N SER A 10 -18.36 -56.95 -18.63
CA SER A 10 -18.52 -58.10 -17.73
C SER A 10 -17.40 -59.13 -17.75
N GLU A 11 -16.58 -59.15 -16.69
CA GLU A 11 -16.21 -60.30 -15.83
C GLU A 11 -15.18 -59.82 -14.79
N GLN A 12 -15.55 -59.64 -13.52
CA GLN A 12 -15.66 -60.60 -12.41
C GLN A 12 -14.35 -60.83 -11.61
N HIS A 13 -14.46 -60.45 -10.33
CA HIS A 13 -13.58 -60.78 -9.20
C HIS A 13 -13.60 -62.28 -8.85
N PRO A 14 -12.67 -62.72 -7.99
CA PRO A 14 -13.13 -63.28 -6.71
C PRO A 14 -12.38 -62.78 -5.47
N ALA A 15 -13.00 -63.09 -4.33
CA ALA A 15 -12.77 -62.58 -2.98
C ALA A 15 -11.99 -63.54 -2.06
N GLY A 16 -11.66 -63.04 -0.86
CA GLY A 16 -11.26 -63.81 0.34
C GLY A 16 -9.86 -63.42 0.85
N SER A 17 -9.53 -63.31 2.14
CA SER A 17 -10.25 -63.49 3.40
C SER A 17 -9.41 -62.86 4.52
N SER A 18 -10.12 -62.35 5.54
CA SER A 18 -9.72 -61.98 6.91
C SER A 18 -8.44 -62.61 7.48
N LEU A 19 -7.62 -61.80 8.16
CA LEU A 19 -6.99 -62.19 9.43
C LEU A 19 -6.86 -60.97 10.37
N VAL A 20 -7.54 -61.11 11.52
CA VAL A 20 -7.48 -60.27 12.71
C VAL A 20 -6.27 -60.69 13.54
N GLN A 21 -5.48 -59.72 14.02
CA GLN A 21 -4.68 -59.93 15.23
C GLN A 21 -4.75 -58.69 16.12
N LYS A 22 -5.13 -58.94 17.37
CA LYS A 22 -5.35 -57.97 18.46
C LYS A 22 -4.09 -57.85 19.31
N ASN A 23 -3.90 -56.63 19.79
CA ASN A 23 -3.30 -56.20 21.06
C ASN A 23 -1.79 -56.40 21.27
N GLU A 24 -1.11 -55.28 21.52
CA GLU A 24 -0.51 -55.03 22.84
C GLU A 24 -0.29 -53.53 23.06
N ALA A 25 -0.78 -53.05 24.19
CA ALA A 25 -0.57 -51.70 24.68
C ALA A 25 0.73 -51.67 25.47
N THR A 26 1.70 -50.88 25.01
CA THR A 26 2.84 -50.44 25.82
C THR A 26 2.89 -48.93 25.80
N THR A 27 2.57 -48.37 26.96
CA THR A 27 2.77 -46.98 27.32
C THR A 27 4.27 -46.67 27.35
N ALA A 28 4.74 -45.89 26.39
CA ALA A 28 6.00 -45.17 26.48
C ALA A 28 5.70 -43.71 26.16
N ALA A 29 5.84 -42.85 27.17
CA ALA A 29 5.86 -41.42 26.98
C ALA A 29 7.09 -41.07 26.15
N ASP A 30 6.89 -40.66 24.90
CA ASP A 30 7.96 -40.17 24.03
C ASP A 30 7.73 -38.69 23.75
N ASP A 31 8.73 -37.92 24.14
CA ASP A 31 8.84 -36.47 24.10
C ASP A 31 9.10 -36.02 22.66
N SER A 32 8.05 -36.08 21.84
CA SER A 32 8.07 -35.62 20.46
C SER A 32 7.65 -34.15 20.41
N SER A 33 8.57 -33.25 20.75
CA SER A 33 8.48 -31.85 20.36
C SER A 33 8.57 -31.76 18.83
N THR A 34 7.44 -31.86 18.14
CA THR A 34 7.36 -31.62 16.70
C THR A 34 7.73 -30.17 16.44
N LYS A 35 8.96 -29.96 15.97
CA LYS A 35 9.45 -28.69 15.46
C LYS A 35 8.51 -28.27 14.32
N TYR A 36 7.68 -27.26 14.56
CA TYR A 36 6.87 -26.62 13.52
C TYR A 36 7.84 -26.02 12.49
N GLU A 37 8.16 -26.79 11.45
CA GLU A 37 8.85 -26.28 10.29
C GLU A 37 7.85 -25.39 9.55
N SER A 38 8.00 -24.08 9.78
CA SER A 38 7.25 -23.06 9.06
C SER A 38 7.37 -23.36 7.56
N PRO A 39 6.27 -23.48 6.81
CA PRO A 39 6.33 -23.77 5.38
C PRO A 39 7.19 -22.70 4.72
N ALA A 40 8.25 -23.14 4.03
CA ALA A 40 9.17 -22.27 3.34
C ALA A 40 8.36 -21.32 2.45
N THR A 41 8.45 -20.03 2.73
CA THR A 41 7.81 -19.00 1.93
C THR A 41 8.28 -19.19 0.48
N PRO A 42 7.36 -19.29 -0.51
CA PRO A 42 7.77 -19.43 -1.89
C PRO A 42 8.64 -18.22 -2.23
N LYS A 43 9.90 -18.46 -2.63
CA LYS A 43 10.79 -17.41 -3.12
C LYS A 43 10.15 -16.82 -4.37
N LYS A 44 9.36 -15.76 -4.22
CA LYS A 44 9.03 -14.87 -5.33
C LYS A 44 10.36 -14.44 -5.92
N THR A 45 10.63 -14.83 -7.17
CA THR A 45 11.70 -14.25 -7.97
C THR A 45 11.30 -12.81 -8.24
N SER A 46 11.51 -11.93 -7.27
CA SER A 46 11.15 -10.52 -7.36
C SER A 46 12.03 -9.88 -8.43
N LYS A 47 11.43 -9.10 -9.34
CA LYS A 47 12.19 -8.17 -10.18
C LYS A 47 13.14 -7.36 -9.28
N PRO A 48 14.36 -7.05 -9.75
CA PRO A 48 15.28 -6.24 -8.97
C PRO A 48 14.65 -4.86 -8.71
N LYS A 49 14.73 -4.40 -7.44
CA LYS A 49 14.21 -3.09 -7.03
C LYS A 49 14.86 -1.98 -7.84
N ARG A 50 14.08 -0.97 -8.23
CA ARG A 50 14.60 0.22 -8.91
C ARG A 50 15.45 1.05 -7.96
N THR A 51 16.65 1.41 -8.38
CA THR A 51 17.58 2.26 -7.62
C THR A 51 17.88 3.54 -8.40
N LEU A 52 18.42 4.53 -7.70
CA LEU A 52 19.03 5.70 -8.33
C LEU A 52 20.31 5.27 -9.08
N THR A 53 20.37 5.52 -10.38
CA THR A 53 21.49 5.18 -11.27
C THR A 53 21.96 6.42 -12.00
N ALA A 54 23.18 6.41 -12.57
CA ALA A 54 23.66 7.55 -13.37
C ALA A 54 22.71 7.91 -14.53
N ALA A 55 22.04 6.93 -15.12
CA ALA A 55 21.12 7.13 -16.24
C ALA A 55 19.83 7.87 -15.85
N ASN A 56 19.28 7.60 -14.66
CA ASN A 56 18.04 8.24 -14.20
C ASN A 56 18.25 9.43 -13.25
N PHE A 57 19.44 9.55 -12.65
CA PHE A 57 19.73 10.52 -11.59
C PHE A 57 19.34 11.95 -11.95
N LEU A 58 19.78 12.42 -13.12
CA LEU A 58 19.54 13.82 -13.52
C LEU A 58 18.05 14.08 -13.71
N LYS A 59 17.34 13.18 -14.42
CA LYS A 59 15.91 13.29 -14.67
C LYS A 59 15.11 13.28 -13.36
N THR A 60 15.33 12.27 -12.51
CA THR A 60 14.61 12.12 -11.25
C THR A 60 14.87 13.30 -10.31
N THR A 61 16.11 13.78 -10.23
CA THR A 61 16.46 14.95 -9.40
C THR A 61 15.87 16.23 -9.95
N ALA A 62 15.93 16.45 -11.27
CA ALA A 62 15.35 17.63 -11.92
C ALA A 62 13.83 17.69 -11.73
N ASN A 63 13.13 16.58 -11.93
CA ASN A 63 11.68 16.48 -11.68
C ASN A 63 11.34 16.85 -10.24
N CYS A 64 12.05 16.27 -9.26
CA CYS A 64 11.84 16.62 -7.85
C CYS A 64 12.15 18.10 -7.56
N ALA A 65 13.22 18.66 -8.13
CA ALA A 65 13.60 20.06 -7.94
C ALA A 65 12.57 21.03 -8.54
N ILE A 66 12.05 20.74 -9.73
CA ILE A 66 11.03 21.54 -10.41
C ILE A 66 9.73 21.56 -9.59
N SER A 67 9.35 20.43 -8.97
CA SER A 67 8.16 20.35 -8.11
C SER A 67 8.35 20.91 -6.71
N PHE A 68 9.59 21.19 -6.29
CA PHE A 68 9.90 21.61 -4.92
C PHE A 68 9.10 22.84 -4.45
N PRO A 69 8.92 23.93 -5.23
CA PRO A 69 8.13 25.09 -4.79
C PRO A 69 6.66 24.73 -4.53
N ILE A 70 6.07 23.84 -5.34
CA ILE A 70 4.69 23.37 -5.18
C ILE A 70 4.58 22.53 -3.90
N LEU A 71 5.54 21.64 -3.65
CA LEU A 71 5.58 20.82 -2.46
C LEU A 71 5.69 21.66 -1.18
N ILE A 72 6.61 22.62 -1.14
CA ILE A 72 6.74 23.55 -0.01
C ILE A 72 5.43 24.31 0.22
N ARG A 73 4.80 24.81 -0.85
CA ARG A 73 3.51 25.49 -0.73
C ARG A 73 2.41 24.56 -0.20
N SER A 74 2.36 23.31 -0.65
CA SER A 74 1.36 22.32 -0.20
C SER A 74 1.47 21.97 1.29
N VAL A 75 2.66 22.13 1.90
CA VAL A 75 2.83 21.94 3.35
C VAL A 75 2.03 22.98 4.14
N PHE A 76 1.98 24.22 3.65
CA PHE A 76 1.32 25.34 4.34
C PHE A 76 -0.12 25.61 3.85
N SER A 77 -0.39 25.37 2.57
CA SER A 77 -1.70 25.62 1.93
C SER A 77 -2.03 24.53 0.91
N PRO A 78 -2.31 23.29 1.38
CA PRO A 78 -2.60 22.16 0.50
C PRO A 78 -3.90 22.38 -0.28
N LYS A 79 -3.92 21.92 -1.53
CA LYS A 79 -5.12 21.85 -2.39
C LYS A 79 -5.73 20.46 -2.43
N THR A 80 -4.96 19.46 -2.02
CA THR A 80 -5.35 18.06 -1.86
C THR A 80 -5.43 17.68 -0.38
N SER A 81 -6.21 16.65 -0.04
CA SER A 81 -6.23 16.14 1.33
C SER A 81 -4.89 15.47 1.65
N LYS A 82 -4.49 15.49 2.93
CA LYS A 82 -3.28 14.77 3.36
C LYS A 82 -3.44 13.26 3.18
N ALA A 83 -4.65 12.72 3.35
CA ALA A 83 -4.95 11.32 3.08
C ALA A 83 -4.67 10.96 1.62
N LEU A 84 -5.20 11.73 0.66
CA LEU A 84 -4.96 11.55 -0.78
C LEU A 84 -3.46 11.61 -1.10
N ARG A 85 -2.73 12.58 -0.53
CA ARG A 85 -1.27 12.67 -0.69
C ARG A 85 -0.58 11.36 -0.30
N GLU A 86 -0.87 10.83 0.89
CA GLU A 86 -0.23 9.58 1.34
C GLU A 86 -0.64 8.38 0.48
N LYS A 87 -1.90 8.30 0.04
CA LYS A 87 -2.39 7.24 -0.86
C LYS A 87 -1.66 7.25 -2.21
N VAL A 88 -1.50 8.42 -2.83
CA VAL A 88 -0.72 8.59 -4.09
C VAL A 88 0.74 8.16 -3.88
N MET A 89 1.35 8.58 -2.77
CA MET A 89 2.73 8.20 -2.45
C MET A 89 2.88 6.69 -2.21
N LEU A 90 1.90 6.06 -1.56
CA LEU A 90 1.86 4.60 -1.40
C LEU A 90 1.71 3.87 -2.73
N GLY A 91 0.89 4.37 -3.67
CA GLY A 91 0.74 3.78 -5.00
C GLY A 91 2.06 3.71 -5.76
N VAL A 92 2.82 4.82 -5.83
CA VAL A 92 4.17 4.83 -6.43
C VAL A 92 5.13 3.90 -5.68
N THR A 93 5.04 3.89 -4.35
CA THR A 93 5.89 3.06 -3.48
C THR A 93 5.65 1.57 -3.69
N ALA A 94 4.41 1.16 -3.98
CA ALA A 94 4.04 -0.22 -4.27
C ALA A 94 4.77 -0.74 -5.51
N ILE A 95 4.87 0.09 -6.57
CA ILE A 95 5.57 -0.25 -7.80
C ILE A 95 7.09 -0.23 -7.63
N ASN A 96 7.63 0.78 -6.92
CA ASN A 96 9.07 0.91 -6.71
C ASN A 96 9.62 -0.03 -5.62
N ASP A 97 8.76 -0.70 -4.85
CA ASP A 97 9.10 -1.67 -3.79
C ASP A 97 10.08 -1.12 -2.73
N CYS A 98 9.83 0.12 -2.30
CA CYS A 98 10.67 0.79 -1.30
C CYS A 98 10.17 0.55 0.13
N ARG A 99 10.83 -0.38 0.86
CA ARG A 99 10.41 -0.79 2.22
C ARG A 99 10.39 0.35 3.24
N PHE A 100 11.30 1.31 3.14
CA PHE A 100 11.37 2.44 4.08
C PHE A 100 10.19 3.39 3.88
N CYS A 101 9.90 3.71 2.61
CA CYS A 101 8.78 4.56 2.24
C CYS A 101 7.45 3.85 2.52
N ALA A 102 7.35 2.54 2.26
CA ALA A 102 6.15 1.77 2.56
C ALA A 102 5.82 1.84 4.04
N TRP A 103 6.82 1.62 4.91
CA TRP A 103 6.65 1.76 6.36
C TRP A 103 6.26 3.20 6.78
N GLY A 104 6.99 4.21 6.30
CA GLY A 104 6.80 5.61 6.71
C GLY A 104 5.46 6.18 6.25
N HIS A 105 5.11 5.99 4.98
CA HIS A 105 3.85 6.50 4.42
C HIS A 105 2.64 5.72 4.90
N SER A 106 2.77 4.41 5.24
CA SER A 106 1.68 3.68 5.91
C SER A 106 1.36 4.31 7.27
N HIS A 107 2.38 4.67 8.05
CA HIS A 107 2.19 5.34 9.33
C HIS A 107 1.52 6.71 9.18
N TRP A 108 1.94 7.51 8.19
CA TRP A 108 1.32 8.82 7.94
C TRP A 108 -0.09 8.72 7.38
N ALA A 109 -0.36 7.78 6.48
CA ALA A 109 -1.69 7.49 5.96
C ALA A 109 -2.66 7.15 7.10
N ALA A 110 -2.26 6.24 7.99
CA ALA A 110 -3.04 5.89 9.18
C ALA A 110 -3.30 7.11 10.08
N SER A 111 -2.31 8.00 10.24
CA SER A 111 -2.49 9.23 11.01
C SER A 111 -3.40 10.27 10.33
N GLN A 112 -3.80 10.06 9.07
CA GLN A 112 -4.81 10.85 8.35
C GLN A 112 -6.15 10.12 8.22
N GLY A 113 -6.33 8.99 8.91
CA GLY A 113 -7.59 8.23 8.90
C GLY A 113 -7.72 7.21 7.77
N VAL A 114 -6.65 6.94 7.00
CA VAL A 114 -6.67 5.85 6.00
C VAL A 114 -6.62 4.52 6.74
N SER A 115 -7.54 3.61 6.42
CA SER A 115 -7.61 2.31 7.09
C SER A 115 -6.40 1.43 6.73
N LEU A 116 -6.02 0.52 7.64
CA LEU A 116 -4.94 -0.44 7.35
C LEU A 116 -5.29 -1.35 6.16
N GLU A 117 -6.57 -1.70 6.02
CA GLU A 117 -7.08 -2.47 4.89
C GLU A 117 -6.81 -1.74 3.57
N GLU A 118 -7.18 -0.46 3.51
CA GLU A 118 -6.96 0.37 2.33
C GLU A 118 -5.46 0.55 2.00
N VAL A 119 -4.61 0.78 3.03
CA VAL A 119 -3.16 0.83 2.85
C VAL A 119 -2.62 -0.46 2.23
N ASN A 120 -3.08 -1.63 2.73
CA ASN A 120 -2.66 -2.92 2.21
C ASN A 120 -3.16 -3.18 0.79
N GLN A 121 -4.36 -2.71 0.44
CA GLN A 121 -4.90 -2.78 -0.91
C GLN A 121 -4.03 -1.99 -1.90
N ILE A 122 -3.69 -0.74 -1.57
CA ILE A 122 -2.80 0.10 -2.40
C ILE A 122 -1.43 -0.55 -2.55
N LEU A 123 -0.81 -0.99 -1.45
CA LEU A 123 0.53 -1.62 -1.48
C LEU A 123 0.55 -2.97 -2.23
N SER A 124 -0.60 -3.63 -2.33
CA SER A 124 -0.75 -4.89 -3.07
C SER A 124 -1.19 -4.68 -4.52
N ASN A 125 -1.35 -3.42 -4.97
CA ASN A 125 -1.91 -3.04 -6.28
C ASN A 125 -3.30 -3.69 -6.53
N GLN A 126 -4.15 -3.72 -5.50
CA GLN A 126 -5.51 -4.26 -5.56
C GLN A 126 -6.55 -3.12 -5.66
N ASP A 127 -6.35 -2.21 -6.60
CA ASP A 127 -7.10 -0.94 -6.66
C ASP A 127 -8.51 -1.07 -7.26
N ASN A 128 -8.93 -2.28 -7.67
CA ASN A 128 -10.28 -2.53 -8.21
C ASN A 128 -11.39 -2.16 -7.22
N SER A 129 -11.16 -2.38 -5.91
CA SER A 129 -12.11 -1.98 -4.87
C SER A 129 -12.15 -0.45 -4.68
N LEU A 130 -10.99 0.21 -4.80
CA LEU A 130 -10.87 1.66 -4.69
C LEU A 130 -11.55 2.39 -5.84
N ALA A 131 -11.42 1.89 -7.06
CA ALA A 131 -12.05 2.45 -8.24
C ALA A 131 -13.59 2.47 -8.14
N ALA A 132 -14.18 1.50 -7.44
CA ALA A 132 -15.61 1.43 -7.23
C ALA A 132 -16.12 2.38 -6.12
N SER A 133 -15.31 2.65 -5.10
CA SER A 133 -15.71 3.46 -3.94
C SER A 133 -15.37 4.95 -4.07
N ASP A 134 -14.22 5.28 -4.67
CA ASP A 134 -13.77 6.67 -4.89
C ASP A 134 -13.00 6.78 -6.22
N PRO A 135 -13.70 7.08 -7.33
CA PRO A 135 -13.08 7.18 -8.65
C PRO A 135 -12.00 8.28 -8.75
N ALA A 136 -12.12 9.35 -7.97
CA ALA A 136 -11.16 10.45 -8.00
C ALA A 136 -9.84 10.04 -7.34
N GLU A 137 -9.91 9.45 -6.14
CA GLU A 137 -8.71 8.94 -5.48
C GLU A 137 -8.06 7.80 -6.28
N ALA A 138 -8.87 6.89 -6.83
CA ALA A 138 -8.37 5.82 -7.70
C ALA A 138 -7.62 6.39 -8.92
N ALA A 139 -8.15 7.42 -9.58
CA ALA A 139 -7.47 8.07 -10.71
C ALA A 139 -6.09 8.65 -10.30
N ALA A 140 -5.97 9.21 -9.11
CA ALA A 140 -4.71 9.76 -8.60
C ALA A 140 -3.68 8.68 -8.23
N ILE A 141 -4.14 7.59 -7.59
CA ILE A 141 -3.29 6.45 -7.21
C ILE A 141 -2.78 5.74 -8.46
N LEU A 142 -3.68 5.41 -9.39
CA LEU A 142 -3.36 4.77 -10.67
C LEU A 142 -2.41 5.63 -11.52
N PHE A 143 -2.58 6.95 -11.52
CA PHE A 143 -1.62 7.86 -12.16
C PHE A 143 -0.19 7.68 -11.61
N GLY A 144 -0.06 7.63 -10.27
CA GLY A 144 1.24 7.43 -9.63
C GLY A 144 1.84 6.05 -9.93
N GLN A 145 1.04 4.99 -9.87
CA GLN A 145 1.47 3.64 -10.23
C GLN A 145 1.94 3.58 -11.69
N HIS A 146 1.11 4.10 -12.62
CA HIS A 146 1.44 4.11 -14.04
C HIS A 146 2.74 4.87 -14.32
N TYR A 147 2.94 6.05 -13.72
CA TYR A 147 4.21 6.79 -13.82
C TYR A 147 5.43 5.95 -13.41
N ALA A 148 5.30 5.20 -12.31
CA ALA A 148 6.38 4.33 -11.81
C ALA A 148 6.61 3.12 -12.72
N GLU A 149 5.55 2.55 -13.29
CA GLU A 149 5.62 1.44 -14.26
C GLU A 149 6.27 1.88 -15.58
N GLN A 150 5.97 3.10 -16.03
CA GLN A 150 6.53 3.72 -17.25
C GLN A 150 7.91 4.35 -17.04
N LEU A 151 8.65 3.93 -16.01
CA LEU A 151 10.03 4.39 -15.75
C LEU A 151 10.15 5.92 -15.70
N ASP A 152 9.24 6.55 -14.98
CA ASP A 152 9.22 7.98 -14.70
C ASP A 152 8.86 8.84 -15.94
N GLU A 153 8.21 8.24 -16.93
CA GLU A 153 7.59 8.94 -18.05
C GLU A 153 6.13 9.29 -17.75
N ILE A 154 5.73 10.52 -18.06
CA ILE A 154 4.33 10.94 -17.96
C ILE A 154 3.60 10.52 -19.23
N ASP A 155 2.53 9.77 -19.07
CA ASP A 155 1.53 9.57 -20.11
C ASP A 155 0.56 10.77 -20.16
N PRO A 156 0.45 11.50 -21.29
CA PRO A 156 -0.48 12.61 -21.43
C PRO A 156 -1.96 12.22 -21.20
N GLU A 157 -2.36 11.00 -21.52
CA GLU A 157 -3.73 10.54 -21.31
C GLU A 157 -4.04 10.38 -19.82
N SER A 158 -3.09 9.83 -19.04
CA SER A 158 -3.21 9.75 -17.58
C SER A 158 -3.36 11.12 -16.91
N VAL A 159 -2.66 12.16 -17.39
CA VAL A 159 -2.81 13.54 -16.89
C VAL A 159 -4.17 14.11 -17.28
N LYS A 160 -4.61 13.88 -18.51
CA LYS A 160 -5.95 14.28 -18.96
C LYS A 160 -7.04 13.63 -18.10
N ASN A 161 -6.86 12.36 -17.73
CA ASN A 161 -7.78 11.66 -16.84
C ASN A 161 -7.84 12.29 -15.44
N LEU A 162 -6.71 12.71 -14.86
CA LEU A 162 -6.72 13.44 -13.58
C LEU A 162 -7.57 14.71 -13.65
N HIS A 163 -7.53 15.44 -14.76
CA HIS A 163 -8.31 16.66 -14.94
C HIS A 163 -9.82 16.45 -14.99
N ASN A 164 -10.30 15.21 -15.14
CA ASN A 164 -11.72 14.89 -15.00
C ASN A 164 -12.21 14.98 -13.55
N TYR A 165 -11.30 14.88 -12.57
CA TYR A 165 -11.63 14.80 -11.13
C TYR A 165 -11.01 15.94 -10.31
N PHE A 166 -9.90 16.51 -10.77
CA PHE A 166 -9.10 17.45 -10.01
C PHE A 166 -8.89 18.78 -10.73
N SER A 167 -8.92 19.88 -9.97
CA SER A 167 -8.50 21.19 -10.46
C SER A 167 -7.02 21.20 -10.85
N SER A 168 -6.60 22.13 -11.72
CA SER A 168 -5.19 22.23 -12.13
C SER A 168 -4.22 22.46 -10.96
N ALA A 169 -4.69 23.05 -9.86
CA ALA A 169 -3.87 23.21 -8.66
C ALA A 169 -3.66 21.87 -7.92
N GLN A 170 -4.70 21.03 -7.84
CA GLN A 170 -4.62 19.69 -7.28
C GLN A 170 -3.77 18.75 -8.14
N VAL A 171 -3.94 18.78 -9.47
CA VAL A 171 -3.11 17.99 -10.40
C VAL A 171 -1.62 18.31 -10.23
N ARG A 172 -1.27 19.60 -10.11
CA ARG A 172 0.13 20.00 -9.84
C ARG A 172 0.67 19.45 -8.52
N GLU A 173 -0.14 19.40 -7.47
CA GLU A 173 0.27 18.77 -6.20
C GLU A 173 0.46 17.26 -6.37
N ILE A 174 -0.47 16.56 -7.02
CA ILE A 174 -0.40 15.12 -7.27
C ILE A 174 0.87 14.76 -8.05
N VAL A 175 1.16 15.46 -9.16
CA VAL A 175 2.40 15.28 -9.93
C VAL A 175 3.63 15.56 -9.07
N GLY A 176 3.59 16.62 -8.25
CA GLY A 176 4.67 16.92 -7.31
C GLY A 176 4.92 15.80 -6.31
N TYR A 177 3.86 15.20 -5.76
CA TYR A 177 3.96 14.07 -4.84
C TYR A 177 4.61 12.87 -5.53
N VAL A 178 4.19 12.55 -6.77
CA VAL A 178 4.74 11.46 -7.57
C VAL A 178 6.23 11.66 -7.84
N TYR A 179 6.67 12.86 -8.21
CA TYR A 179 8.10 13.15 -8.43
C TYR A 179 8.91 13.03 -7.14
N PHE A 180 8.40 13.58 -6.04
CA PHE A 180 9.08 13.51 -4.74
C PHE A 180 9.21 12.08 -4.23
N ILE A 181 8.12 11.31 -4.26
CA ILE A 181 8.14 9.94 -3.74
C ILE A 181 8.98 9.03 -4.64
N THR A 182 9.00 9.24 -5.96
CA THR A 182 9.89 8.52 -6.87
C THR A 182 11.36 8.77 -6.50
N PHE A 183 11.76 10.04 -6.34
CA PHE A 183 13.11 10.38 -5.92
C PHE A 183 13.50 9.71 -4.60
N THR A 184 12.63 9.78 -3.59
CA THR A 184 12.91 9.23 -2.26
C THR A 184 12.84 7.70 -2.22
N ASN A 185 11.96 7.06 -3.01
CA ASN A 185 11.92 5.60 -3.17
C ASN A 185 13.22 5.07 -3.76
N LEU A 186 13.66 5.64 -4.90
CA LEU A 186 14.90 5.23 -5.58
C LEU A 186 16.12 5.48 -4.69
N SER A 187 16.16 6.60 -3.98
CA SER A 187 17.19 6.90 -2.98
C SER A 187 17.19 5.86 -1.85
N GLY A 188 16.02 5.52 -1.31
CA GLY A 188 15.87 4.53 -0.25
C GLY A 188 16.30 3.13 -0.70
N ASN A 189 15.96 2.73 -1.92
CA ASN A 189 16.40 1.45 -2.50
C ASN A 189 17.90 1.43 -2.76
N THR A 190 18.51 2.54 -3.19
CA THR A 190 19.97 2.65 -3.31
C THR A 190 20.65 2.47 -1.96
N VAL A 191 20.12 3.09 -0.90
CA VAL A 191 20.64 2.90 0.47
C VAL A 191 20.45 1.46 0.93
N ASP A 192 19.29 0.84 0.68
CA ASP A 192 19.03 -0.57 1.04
C ASP A 192 20.05 -1.49 0.38
N ALA A 193 20.25 -1.32 -0.93
CA ALA A 193 21.20 -2.09 -1.70
C ALA A 193 22.66 -1.84 -1.25
N LEU A 194 23.00 -0.63 -0.83
CA LEU A 194 24.33 -0.33 -0.27
C LEU A 194 24.53 -1.04 1.08
N LEU A 195 23.52 -1.03 1.95
CA LEU A 195 23.57 -1.71 3.25
C LEU A 195 23.73 -3.21 3.11
N ASP A 196 23.08 -3.83 2.12
CA ASP A 196 23.25 -5.26 1.85
C ASP A 196 24.67 -5.58 1.40
N ARG A 197 25.28 -4.74 0.55
CA ARG A 197 26.67 -4.91 0.12
C ARG A 197 27.67 -4.75 1.27
N VAL A 198 27.46 -3.76 2.15
CA VAL A 198 28.27 -3.59 3.36
C VAL A 198 28.17 -4.81 4.29
N ARG A 199 27.05 -5.53 4.28
CA ARG A 199 26.86 -6.80 5.01
C ARG A 199 27.39 -8.02 4.24
N GLY A 200 28.12 -7.84 3.16
CA GLY A 200 28.68 -8.91 2.34
C GLY A 200 27.66 -9.60 1.43
N ARG A 201 26.51 -8.98 1.15
CA ARG A 201 25.48 -9.53 0.26
C ARG A 201 25.46 -8.76 -1.06
N GLY A 202 25.61 -9.46 -2.19
CA GLY A 202 25.47 -8.89 -3.54
C GLY A 202 26.79 -8.46 -4.21
N ARG A 203 26.69 -7.73 -5.32
CA ARG A 203 27.84 -7.30 -6.15
C ARG A 203 28.63 -6.15 -5.51
N PRO A 204 29.92 -5.97 -5.85
CA PRO A 204 30.71 -4.83 -5.37
C PRO A 204 30.03 -3.47 -5.64
N ILE A 205 30.28 -2.51 -4.77
CA ILE A 205 29.78 -1.12 -4.87
C ILE A 205 30.45 -0.46 -6.08
N THR A 206 29.67 0.14 -6.97
CA THR A 206 30.25 0.94 -8.07
C THR A 206 30.64 2.34 -7.59
N PHE A 207 31.52 3.03 -8.33
CA PHE A 207 31.93 4.40 -8.01
C PHE A 207 30.73 5.34 -7.85
N PHE A 208 29.76 5.29 -8.77
CA PHE A 208 28.55 6.12 -8.70
C PHE A 208 27.70 5.79 -7.47
N GLU A 209 27.50 4.51 -7.16
CA GLU A 209 26.74 4.08 -5.97
C GLU A 209 27.43 4.57 -4.68
N GLY A 210 28.76 4.55 -4.64
CA GLY A 210 29.55 5.11 -3.53
C GLY A 210 29.36 6.61 -3.37
N VAL A 211 29.46 7.38 -4.47
CA VAL A 211 29.28 8.85 -4.45
C VAL A 211 27.85 9.23 -4.09
N ALA A 212 26.85 8.60 -4.70
CA ALA A 212 25.44 8.86 -4.40
C ALA A 212 25.11 8.50 -2.94
N GLY A 213 25.62 7.37 -2.44
CA GLY A 213 25.50 6.97 -1.04
C GLY A 213 26.12 8.01 -0.10
N ALA A 214 27.32 8.50 -0.39
CA ALA A 214 27.98 9.53 0.40
C ALA A 214 27.23 10.87 0.39
N ALA A 215 26.63 11.25 -0.75
CA ALA A 215 25.85 12.49 -0.86
C ALA A 215 24.51 12.41 -0.10
N LEU A 216 23.84 11.25 -0.12
CA LEU A 216 22.55 11.04 0.55
C LEU A 216 22.71 10.77 2.06
N ALA A 217 23.83 10.19 2.48
CA ALA A 217 24.11 9.86 3.89
C ALA A 217 23.93 11.02 4.88
N PRO A 218 24.46 12.24 4.67
CA PRO A 218 24.26 13.36 5.61
C PRO A 218 22.80 13.79 5.70
N ILE A 219 22.05 13.77 4.60
CA ILE A 219 20.61 14.09 4.59
C ILE A 219 19.85 13.05 5.41
N LEU A 220 20.10 11.77 5.16
CA LEU A 220 19.45 10.67 5.88
C LEU A 220 19.82 10.68 7.37
N PHE A 221 21.08 10.96 7.70
CA PHE A 221 21.57 11.10 9.07
C PHE A 221 20.89 12.27 9.78
N ALA A 222 20.77 13.43 9.14
CA ALA A 222 20.07 14.59 9.70
C ALA A 222 18.60 14.27 9.99
N LEU A 223 17.90 13.57 9.08
CA LEU A 223 16.51 13.13 9.31
C LEU A 223 16.39 12.19 10.52
N VAL A 224 17.29 11.20 10.63
CA VAL A 224 17.29 10.27 11.78
C VAL A 224 17.63 11.01 13.08
N ALA A 225 18.59 11.94 13.05
CA ALA A 225 18.97 12.74 14.20
C ALA A 225 17.81 13.62 14.68
N LEU A 226 17.07 14.25 13.77
CA LEU A 226 15.86 15.02 14.09
C LEU A 226 14.78 14.17 14.75
N VAL A 227 14.53 12.96 14.23
CA VAL A 227 13.56 12.02 14.85
C VAL A 227 14.01 11.63 16.25
N LYS A 228 15.28 11.24 16.43
CA LYS A 228 15.82 10.89 17.75
C LYS A 228 15.77 12.07 18.72
N LEU A 229 16.06 13.28 18.26
CA LEU A 229 16.00 14.49 19.07
C LEU A 229 14.55 14.78 19.49
N GLY A 230 13.55 14.60 18.62
CA GLY A 230 12.14 14.68 18.99
C GLY A 230 11.74 13.70 20.09
N LYS A 231 12.24 12.46 20.01
CA LYS A 231 12.04 11.44 21.07
C LYS A 231 12.64 11.87 22.41
N VAL A 232 13.87 12.39 22.39
CA VAL A 232 14.57 12.89 23.59
C VAL A 232 13.88 14.13 24.18
N LEU A 233 13.37 15.02 23.32
CA LEU A 233 12.62 16.22 23.71
C LEU A 233 11.18 15.93 24.13
N GLY A 234 10.73 14.67 24.12
CA GLY A 234 9.42 14.26 24.62
C GLY A 234 8.24 14.67 23.74
N THR A 235 8.46 14.98 22.45
CA THR A 235 7.38 15.34 21.52
C THR A 235 6.38 14.20 21.32
N ASP A 236 6.82 12.95 21.49
CA ASP A 236 5.98 11.75 21.39
C ASP A 236 4.89 11.72 22.46
N LYS A 237 5.19 12.18 23.68
CA LYS A 237 4.19 12.27 24.77
C LYS A 237 3.12 13.30 24.43
N ARG A 238 3.49 14.42 23.80
CA ARG A 238 2.56 15.47 23.35
C ARG A 238 1.72 15.02 22.16
N ARG A 239 2.25 14.19 21.26
CA ARG A 239 1.53 13.61 20.11
C ARG A 239 0.55 12.50 20.54
N ALA A 240 0.96 11.62 21.46
CA ALA A 240 0.11 10.60 22.05
C ALA A 240 -1.04 11.20 22.89
N ALA A 241 -0.81 12.32 23.56
CA ALA A 241 -1.86 13.05 24.27
C ALA A 241 -2.91 13.64 23.31
N ARG A 242 -2.50 14.15 22.13
CA ARG A 242 -3.45 14.64 21.11
C ARG A 242 -4.30 13.53 20.50
N HIS A 243 -3.73 12.34 20.28
CA HIS A 243 -4.48 11.20 19.74
C HIS A 243 -5.55 10.69 20.72
N ARG A 244 -5.28 10.67 22.02
CA ARG A 244 -6.30 10.36 23.04
C ARG A 244 -7.46 11.36 23.03
N VAL A 245 -7.15 12.66 22.94
CA VAL A 245 -8.19 13.71 22.88
C VAL A 245 -9.09 13.57 21.65
N SER A 246 -8.60 13.05 20.52
CA SER A 246 -9.43 12.77 19.34
C SER A 246 -10.27 11.50 19.44
N GLU A 247 -9.86 10.51 20.25
CA GLU A 247 -10.67 9.32 20.55
C GLU A 247 -11.78 9.62 21.57
N ASP A 248 -11.58 10.62 22.43
CA ASP A 248 -12.55 11.09 23.42
C ASP A 248 -13.61 12.06 22.86
N VAL A 249 -13.57 12.37 21.55
CA VAL A 249 -14.66 13.11 20.90
C VAL A 249 -15.83 12.13 20.74
N PRO A 250 -16.98 12.34 21.43
CA PRO A 250 -18.11 11.45 21.30
C PRO A 250 -18.56 11.40 19.84
N PRO A 251 -18.99 10.23 19.32
CA PRO A 251 -19.47 10.13 17.96
C PRO A 251 -20.54 11.19 17.74
N HIS A 252 -20.40 11.94 16.65
CA HIS A 252 -21.38 12.93 16.25
C HIS A 252 -22.72 12.21 16.20
N ARG A 253 -23.67 12.60 17.07
CA ARG A 253 -25.01 12.02 17.04
C ARG A 253 -25.56 12.30 15.65
N ASP A 254 -25.83 11.23 14.90
CA ASP A 254 -26.61 11.32 13.69
C ASP A 254 -27.91 12.04 14.03
N SER A 255 -28.21 13.13 13.31
CA SER A 255 -29.56 13.68 13.28
C SER A 255 -30.49 12.55 12.86
N PRO A 256 -31.61 12.31 13.56
CA PRO A 256 -32.52 11.25 13.17
C PRO A 256 -33.04 11.57 11.77
N SER A 257 -32.67 10.73 10.80
CA SER A 257 -33.39 10.60 9.55
C SER A 257 -34.83 10.28 9.93
N LYS A 258 -35.75 11.20 9.62
CA LYS A 258 -37.17 10.92 9.66
C LYS A 258 -37.44 9.80 8.65
N VAL A 259 -37.43 8.56 9.13
CA VAL A 259 -38.11 7.47 8.45
C VAL A 259 -39.58 7.78 8.62
N LEU A 260 -40.20 8.29 7.56
CA LEU A 260 -41.65 8.41 7.48
C LEU A 260 -42.21 6.99 7.46
N ASN A 261 -43.09 6.68 8.39
CA ASN A 261 -43.75 5.39 8.45
C ASN A 261 -44.92 5.38 7.45
N ALA A 262 -45.31 4.20 6.96
CA ALA A 262 -46.35 4.06 5.93
C ALA A 262 -47.70 4.72 6.28
N ALA A 263 -47.99 4.92 7.58
CA ALA A 263 -49.17 5.65 8.04
C ALA A 263 -49.12 7.16 7.73
N ASP A 264 -47.94 7.76 7.61
CA ASP A 264 -47.78 9.21 7.32
C ASP A 264 -47.99 9.54 5.83
N LEU A 265 -48.01 8.51 4.95
CA LEU A 265 -48.25 8.66 3.51
C LEU A 265 -49.73 8.66 3.14
N GLU A 266 -50.60 8.09 3.98
CA GLU A 266 -52.05 8.09 3.73
C GLU A 266 -52.70 9.45 4.05
N ASP A 267 -52.31 10.13 5.15
CA ASP A 267 -52.83 11.46 5.52
C ASP A 267 -52.44 12.57 4.53
N GLN A 268 -51.32 12.42 3.80
CA GLN A 268 -50.92 13.41 2.78
C GLN A 268 -51.62 13.23 1.43
N SER A 269 -52.26 12.08 1.20
CA SER A 269 -53.04 11.83 -0.02
C SER A 269 -54.45 12.41 0.06
N GLU A 270 -55.08 12.42 1.24
CA GLU A 270 -56.42 12.99 1.43
C GLU A 270 -56.42 14.53 1.45
N LYS A 271 -55.34 15.18 1.93
CA LYS A 271 -55.22 16.65 1.95
C LYS A 271 -54.90 17.30 0.59
N ARG A 272 -54.65 16.52 -0.48
CA ARG A 272 -54.40 17.06 -1.82
C ARG A 272 -55.62 17.07 -2.74
N VAL A 273 -56.77 16.57 -2.29
CA VAL A 273 -57.99 16.42 -3.11
C VAL A 273 -59.19 17.22 -2.55
N SER A 274 -58.96 18.17 -1.62
CA SER A 274 -59.97 19.12 -1.13
C SER A 274 -59.63 20.56 -1.53
#